data_AF-A0A6P5RPT6-F1
#
_entry.id   AF-A0A6P5RPT6-F1
#
_cell.length_a   1.000
_cell.length_b   1.000
_cell.length_c   1.000
_cell.angle_alpha   90.00
_cell.angle_beta   90.00
_cell.angle_gamma   90.00
#
_symmetry.space_group_name_H-M   'P 1'
#
loop_
_entity.id
_entity.type
_entity.pdbx_description
1 polymer ?
#
loop_
_entity_poly.entity_id
_entity_poly.type
_entity_poly.pdbx_seq_one_letter_code
_entity_poly.pdbx_strand_id
1 'polypeptide(L)'
;MLRGSRLVRLRPFQFQGTSSDWLPSSFRKGPAIAAATNTILFLGFFVISAAILCSYWIQTSNFQIGNSANETVLISNKYQEPFKVIEFPLNCSIGSNINQTQTCPTSYPTTFSNLDDLDSSTNPVCPDYFRFIHQDLMPWKATGITRDMVERAKETAHFRLVIVNGKAYVEKYKKSIQTRDVFTIWGILQLLRRYPGRLPDLELMFDCDDKPVIQSSDYRGLNSTQVPPLFRYCGDRWTRDVVFPDWSFWGW
;
A
#
# COMPACT_ATOMS: atom_id res chain seq x y z
N MET A 1 -45.11 15.61 -42.67
CA MET A 1 -44.68 15.64 -44.09
C MET A 1 -43.21 15.25 -44.15
N LEU A 2 -42.89 14.35 -45.09
CA LEU A 2 -41.65 13.60 -45.22
C LEU A 2 -40.55 14.36 -45.97
N ARG A 3 -39.28 14.18 -45.54
CA ARG A 3 -38.08 13.78 -46.32
C ARG A 3 -36.82 14.33 -45.61
N GLY A 4 -35.68 13.66 -45.60
CA GLY A 4 -35.30 12.45 -46.31
C GLY A 4 -34.03 11.83 -45.73
N SER A 5 -33.74 10.62 -46.20
CA SER A 5 -32.60 9.80 -45.79
C SER A 5 -31.71 9.55 -47.01
N ARG A 6 -30.39 9.60 -46.84
CA ARG A 6 -29.47 8.67 -47.53
C ARG A 6 -28.09 8.59 -46.87
N LEU A 7 -27.69 7.34 -46.66
CA LEU A 7 -26.39 6.82 -46.24
C LEU A 7 -25.27 7.08 -47.24
N VAL A 8 -24.02 7.18 -46.75
CA VAL A 8 -22.83 6.61 -47.42
C VAL A 8 -21.88 5.98 -46.39
N ARG A 9 -21.32 4.84 -46.80
CA ARG A 9 -20.53 3.81 -46.10
C ARG A 9 -19.02 4.04 -46.27
N LEU A 10 -18.23 3.53 -45.32
CA LEU A 10 -16.78 3.65 -45.15
C LEU A 10 -15.90 2.70 -46.02
N ARG A 11 -14.66 3.19 -46.28
CA ARG A 11 -13.34 2.52 -46.51
C ARG A 11 -13.11 1.70 -47.81
N PRO A 12 -11.85 1.35 -48.20
CA PRO A 12 -10.51 1.65 -47.62
C PRO A 12 -9.48 2.23 -48.63
N PHE A 13 -8.30 2.64 -48.14
CA PHE A 13 -7.14 3.08 -48.96
C PHE A 13 -6.04 2.01 -48.97
N GLN A 14 -5.52 1.74 -50.16
CA GLN A 14 -4.56 0.67 -50.50
C GLN A 14 -3.13 1.21 -50.61
N PHE A 15 -2.15 0.33 -50.39
CA PHE A 15 -0.71 0.56 -50.46
C PHE A 15 -0.18 0.11 -51.84
N GLN A 16 0.69 0.91 -52.49
CA GLN A 16 1.55 0.46 -53.58
C GLN A 16 2.69 1.48 -53.82
N GLY A 17 3.91 0.99 -54.03
CA GLY A 17 5.08 1.78 -54.43
C GLY A 17 5.64 1.34 -55.78
N THR A 18 6.60 2.09 -56.33
CA THR A 18 7.62 1.74 -57.36
C THR A 18 8.57 2.96 -57.53
N SER A 19 9.92 2.79 -57.53
CA SER A 19 10.88 2.71 -58.67
C SER A 19 10.97 4.01 -59.50
N SER A 20 12.07 4.59 -60.00
CA SER A 20 13.55 4.39 -60.13
C SER A 20 14.10 5.74 -60.70
N ASP A 21 15.37 6.19 -60.66
CA ASP A 21 16.55 5.79 -61.44
C ASP A 21 17.67 6.88 -61.31
N TRP A 22 18.90 6.51 -61.71
CA TRP A 22 20.06 7.32 -62.18
C TRP A 22 21.30 7.55 -61.25
N LEU A 23 22.41 6.93 -61.67
CA LEU A 23 23.86 7.08 -61.32
C LEU A 23 24.58 7.95 -62.42
N PRO A 24 25.90 8.33 -62.42
CA PRO A 24 27.08 7.68 -61.77
C PRO A 24 28.31 8.56 -61.33
N SER A 25 29.32 7.85 -60.77
CA SER A 25 30.78 8.15 -60.65
C SER A 25 31.24 9.10 -59.52
N SER A 26 32.35 8.91 -58.79
CA SER A 26 33.65 8.29 -59.12
C SER A 26 34.48 7.90 -57.86
N PHE A 27 35.35 6.89 -58.07
CA PHE A 27 36.64 6.55 -57.42
C PHE A 27 37.02 7.03 -56.00
N ARG A 28 37.33 6.06 -55.12
CA ARG A 28 38.65 5.90 -54.44
C ARG A 28 38.76 4.52 -53.76
N LYS A 29 39.85 3.79 -54.04
CA LYS A 29 40.28 2.59 -53.29
C LYS A 29 41.18 3.01 -52.13
N GLY A 30 41.03 2.38 -50.97
CA GLY A 30 42.01 2.39 -49.87
C GLY A 30 41.45 1.77 -48.57
N PRO A 31 42.24 1.01 -47.77
CA PRO A 31 41.75 -0.11 -46.95
C PRO A 31 41.70 0.19 -45.44
N ALA A 32 40.95 -0.61 -44.67
CA ALA A 32 41.34 -1.11 -43.33
C ALA A 32 40.18 -1.89 -42.67
N ILE A 33 40.18 -3.22 -42.82
CA ILE A 33 39.52 -4.13 -41.87
C ILE A 33 40.57 -4.45 -40.82
N ALA A 34 40.63 -3.68 -39.72
CA ALA A 34 41.36 -4.05 -38.49
C ALA A 34 41.20 -2.97 -37.40
N ALA A 35 40.00 -2.74 -36.87
CA ALA A 35 39.84 -1.89 -35.67
C ALA A 35 38.60 -2.21 -34.80
N ALA A 36 37.87 -3.30 -35.09
CA ALA A 36 36.61 -3.60 -34.39
C ALA A 36 36.68 -4.80 -33.43
N THR A 37 37.79 -5.54 -33.40
CA THR A 37 37.92 -6.73 -32.54
C THR A 37 38.40 -6.39 -31.13
N ASN A 38 39.28 -5.40 -30.96
CA ASN A 38 39.82 -5.05 -29.65
C ASN A 38 38.78 -4.34 -28.76
N THR A 39 37.94 -3.44 -29.30
CA THR A 39 36.94 -2.70 -28.53
C THR A 39 35.81 -3.57 -27.97
N ILE A 40 35.39 -4.61 -28.71
CA ILE A 40 34.37 -5.57 -28.25
C ILE A 40 34.93 -6.46 -27.12
N LEU A 41 36.19 -6.88 -27.24
CA LEU A 41 36.85 -7.65 -26.18
C LEU A 41 37.04 -6.83 -24.90
N PHE A 42 37.38 -5.54 -25.01
CA PHE A 42 37.49 -4.66 -23.83
C PHE A 42 36.15 -4.41 -23.13
N LEU A 43 35.05 -4.23 -23.88
CA LEU A 43 33.71 -4.10 -23.31
C LEU A 43 33.25 -5.39 -22.62
N GLY A 44 33.52 -6.55 -23.24
CA GLY A 44 33.24 -7.85 -22.63
C GLY A 44 33.99 -8.05 -21.30
N PHE A 45 35.28 -7.68 -21.26
CA PHE A 45 36.09 -7.79 -20.05
C PHE A 45 35.60 -6.86 -18.92
N PHE A 46 35.11 -5.67 -19.25
CA PHE A 46 34.51 -4.74 -18.27
C PHE A 46 33.19 -5.25 -17.68
N VAL A 47 32.33 -5.88 -18.49
CA VAL A 47 31.08 -6.47 -18.00
C VAL A 47 31.36 -7.67 -17.09
N ILE A 48 32.33 -8.51 -17.46
CA ILE A 48 32.72 -9.67 -16.66
C ILE A 48 33.39 -9.23 -15.35
N SER A 49 34.28 -8.23 -15.37
CA SER A 49 34.92 -7.73 -14.15
C SER A 49 33.92 -7.05 -13.21
N ALA A 50 32.94 -6.32 -13.74
CA ALA A 50 31.85 -5.74 -12.94
C ALA A 50 30.96 -6.82 -12.30
N ALA A 51 30.64 -7.90 -13.03
CA ALA A 51 29.86 -9.02 -12.49
C ALA A 51 30.62 -9.77 -11.39
N ILE A 52 31.92 -9.99 -11.57
CA ILE A 52 32.78 -10.62 -10.56
C ILE A 52 32.87 -9.72 -9.31
N LEU A 53 33.10 -8.42 -9.47
CA LEU A 53 33.11 -7.46 -8.35
C LEU A 53 31.75 -7.47 -7.62
N CYS A 54 30.63 -7.40 -8.34
CA CYS A 54 29.29 -7.50 -7.73
C CYS A 54 29.09 -8.81 -6.94
N SER A 55 29.59 -9.94 -7.44
CA SER A 55 29.50 -11.23 -6.73
C SER A 55 30.34 -11.26 -5.45
N TYR A 56 31.53 -10.62 -5.44
CA TYR A 56 32.33 -10.46 -4.22
C TYR A 56 31.68 -9.51 -3.22
N TRP A 57 31.02 -8.43 -3.68
CA TRP A 57 30.25 -7.54 -2.81
C TRP A 57 29.08 -8.26 -2.13
N ILE A 58 28.37 -9.12 -2.86
CA ILE A 58 27.29 -9.96 -2.31
C ILE A 58 27.83 -10.97 -1.28
N GLN A 59 29.04 -11.50 -1.50
CA GLN A 59 29.68 -12.44 -0.55
C GLN A 59 30.23 -11.73 0.71
N THR A 60 30.60 -10.45 0.61
CA THR A 60 30.94 -9.60 1.77
C THR A 60 29.73 -9.04 2.51
N SER A 61 28.53 -9.05 1.89
CA SER A 61 27.27 -8.73 2.58
C SER A 61 26.67 -9.92 3.34
N ASN A 62 27.44 -10.99 3.57
CA ASN A 62 27.11 -11.98 4.59
C ASN A 62 27.16 -11.31 5.97
N PHE A 63 26.01 -10.76 6.33
CA PHE A 63 25.50 -10.46 7.64
C PHE A 63 26.31 -11.16 8.74
N GLN A 64 27.13 -10.39 9.46
CA GLN A 64 27.65 -10.81 10.74
C GLN A 64 26.46 -11.05 11.67
N ILE A 65 26.04 -12.31 11.78
CA ILE A 65 25.39 -12.82 12.99
C ILE A 65 26.46 -12.71 14.08
N GLY A 66 26.47 -11.55 14.75
CA GLY A 66 27.12 -11.42 16.03
C GLY A 66 26.36 -12.30 17.00
N ASN A 67 26.92 -13.47 17.31
CA ASN A 67 26.58 -14.23 18.50
C ASN A 67 26.84 -13.33 19.71
N SER A 68 25.84 -12.58 20.15
CA SER A 68 25.84 -12.02 21.50
C SER A 68 25.56 -13.17 22.44
N ALA A 69 26.60 -13.56 23.16
CA ALA A 69 26.54 -14.50 24.26
C ALA A 69 25.38 -14.13 25.22
N ASN A 70 24.76 -15.17 25.76
CA ASN A 70 23.71 -15.10 26.76
C ASN A 70 24.21 -14.37 28.02
N GLU A 71 24.07 -13.05 28.10
CA GLU A 71 23.97 -12.40 29.40
C GLU A 71 22.58 -12.70 29.95
N THR A 72 22.52 -13.74 30.77
CA THR A 72 21.38 -14.00 31.65
C THR A 72 21.35 -12.90 32.71
N VAL A 73 20.68 -11.80 32.39
CA VAL A 73 20.23 -10.86 33.41
C VAL A 73 19.26 -11.63 34.30
N LEU A 74 19.71 -11.95 35.51
CA LEU A 74 18.89 -12.51 36.59
C LEU A 74 17.85 -11.46 36.98
N ILE A 75 16.76 -11.38 36.22
CA ILE A 75 15.59 -10.59 36.59
C ILE A 75 14.99 -11.30 37.82
N SER A 76 15.10 -10.63 38.96
CA SER A 76 14.46 -11.03 40.19
C SER A 76 12.96 -11.26 39.92
N ASN A 77 12.52 -12.52 40.05
CA ASN A 77 11.13 -12.92 39.97
C ASN A 77 10.36 -12.27 41.12
N LYS A 78 9.89 -11.04 40.91
CA LYS A 78 8.83 -10.45 41.70
C LYS A 78 7.53 -10.95 41.08
N TYR A 79 6.86 -11.86 41.77
CA TYR A 79 5.56 -12.43 41.43
C TYR A 79 4.66 -11.42 40.70
N GLN A 80 4.54 -11.56 39.38
CA GLN A 80 3.42 -11.01 38.63
C GLN A 80 2.34 -12.10 38.63
N GLU A 81 1.22 -11.79 39.27
CA GLU A 81 -0.05 -12.50 39.06
C GLU A 81 -0.27 -12.69 37.55
N PRO A 82 -0.80 -13.84 37.11
CA PRO A 82 -0.94 -14.13 35.68
C PRO A 82 -1.85 -13.08 35.04
N PHE A 83 -1.28 -12.25 34.17
CA PHE A 83 -2.03 -11.34 33.33
C PHE A 83 -3.17 -12.12 32.67
N LYS A 84 -4.41 -11.69 32.92
CA LYS A 84 -5.59 -12.30 32.32
C LYS A 84 -5.61 -11.91 30.84
N VAL A 85 -4.93 -12.70 30.01
CA VAL A 85 -4.96 -12.55 28.55
C VAL A 85 -6.43 -12.70 28.13
N ILE A 86 -7.05 -11.61 27.71
CA ILE A 86 -8.35 -11.69 27.02
C ILE A 86 -8.03 -12.27 25.65
N GLU A 87 -8.13 -13.59 25.56
CA GLU A 87 -8.13 -14.28 24.28
C GLU A 87 -9.45 -13.97 23.57
N PHE A 88 -9.35 -13.60 22.29
CA PHE A 88 -10.49 -13.51 21.39
C PHE A 88 -10.43 -14.73 20.47
N PRO A 89 -10.75 -15.95 20.96
CA PRO A 89 -10.65 -17.14 20.16
C PRO A 89 -11.62 -17.00 18.97
N LEU A 90 -11.07 -17.02 17.76
CA LEU A 90 -11.87 -17.11 16.56
C LEU A 90 -12.39 -18.55 16.46
N ASN A 91 -13.63 -18.76 16.90
CA ASN A 91 -14.31 -20.05 16.70
C ASN A 91 -14.76 -20.14 15.23
N CYS A 92 -13.80 -20.47 14.36
CA CYS A 92 -14.05 -20.77 12.97
C CYS A 92 -14.40 -22.25 12.85
N SER A 93 -15.69 -22.59 12.83
CA SER A 93 -16.12 -23.93 12.47
C SER A 93 -15.75 -24.20 11.00
N ILE A 94 -14.60 -24.83 10.77
CA ILE A 94 -14.17 -25.27 9.44
C ILE A 94 -15.10 -26.42 9.02
N GLY A 95 -16.05 -26.10 8.14
CA GLY A 95 -16.78 -27.06 7.30
C GLY A 95 -17.76 -28.00 8.02
N SER A 96 -19.06 -27.69 7.95
CA SER A 96 -20.11 -28.72 8.05
C SER A 96 -21.50 -28.29 7.57
N ASN A 97 -21.74 -27.05 7.12
CA ASN A 97 -23.07 -26.67 6.63
C ASN A 97 -22.96 -25.76 5.41
N ILE A 98 -23.28 -26.30 4.23
CA ILE A 98 -23.25 -25.65 2.91
C ILE A 98 -24.20 -24.42 2.83
N ASN A 99 -25.00 -24.16 3.88
CA ASN A 99 -25.96 -23.07 3.97
C ASN A 99 -25.67 -22.06 5.10
N GLN A 100 -24.49 -22.11 5.75
CA GLN A 100 -24.14 -21.10 6.76
C GLN A 100 -23.74 -19.78 6.10
N THR A 101 -24.48 -18.72 6.42
CA THR A 101 -24.00 -17.34 6.20
C THR A 101 -22.62 -17.20 6.86
N GLN A 102 -21.65 -16.59 6.16
CA GLN A 102 -20.31 -16.29 6.69
C GLN A 102 -20.41 -15.25 7.81
N THR A 103 -20.96 -15.66 8.94
CA THR A 103 -21.23 -14.81 10.10
C THR A 103 -20.54 -15.40 11.31
N CYS A 104 -19.74 -14.57 11.99
CA CYS A 104 -19.14 -14.95 13.26
C CYS A 104 -20.20 -14.90 14.37
N PRO A 105 -20.06 -15.73 15.43
CA PRO A 105 -20.91 -15.62 16.62
C PRO A 105 -20.89 -14.19 17.19
N THR A 106 -22.04 -13.66 17.60
CA THR A 106 -22.18 -12.32 18.19
C THR A 106 -21.89 -12.27 19.69
N SER A 107 -21.38 -13.35 20.29
CA SER A 107 -21.15 -13.50 21.73
C SER A 107 -19.92 -12.74 22.26
N TYR A 108 -19.41 -11.76 21.52
CA TYR A 108 -18.24 -10.98 21.93
C TYR A 108 -18.63 -9.87 22.92
N PRO A 109 -17.75 -9.52 23.87
CA PRO A 109 -17.97 -8.40 24.77
C PRO A 109 -18.24 -7.10 23.99
N THR A 110 -19.24 -6.34 24.40
CA THR A 110 -19.59 -5.03 23.81
C THR A 110 -18.94 -3.86 24.54
N THR A 111 -18.38 -4.11 25.72
CA THR A 111 -17.67 -3.13 26.55
C THR A 111 -16.28 -3.63 26.87
N PHE A 112 -15.30 -2.74 26.74
CA PHE A 112 -13.94 -2.99 27.21
C PHE A 112 -13.95 -3.06 28.74
N SER A 113 -13.64 -4.22 29.32
CA SER A 113 -13.35 -4.31 30.75
C SER A 113 -12.07 -3.52 31.05
N ASN A 114 -12.05 -2.72 32.12
CA ASN A 114 -10.91 -1.92 32.58
C ASN A 114 -9.69 -2.82 32.89
N LEU A 115 -8.99 -3.26 31.86
CA LEU A 115 -7.67 -3.88 31.97
C LEU A 115 -6.57 -2.80 32.04
N ASP A 116 -6.92 -1.55 31.71
CA ASP A 116 -6.03 -0.38 31.78
C ASP A 116 -5.68 -0.02 33.25
N ASP A 117 -6.41 -0.55 34.25
CA ASP A 117 -6.13 -0.32 35.68
C ASP A 117 -5.03 -1.22 36.26
N LEU A 118 -4.50 -2.19 35.50
CA LEU A 118 -3.50 -3.15 35.98
C LEU A 118 -2.04 -2.77 35.67
N ASP A 119 -1.80 -1.70 34.90
CA ASP A 119 -0.44 -1.22 34.62
C ASP A 119 -0.36 0.31 34.73
N SER A 120 -0.64 0.82 35.95
CA SER A 120 -0.44 2.22 36.32
C SER A 120 1.05 2.51 36.64
N SER A 121 1.96 1.97 35.84
CA SER A 121 3.39 2.16 35.99
C SER A 121 4.02 2.60 34.67
N THR A 122 4.66 3.78 34.73
CA THR A 122 5.48 4.47 33.71
C THR A 122 4.75 5.03 32.49
N ASN A 123 5.02 6.31 32.21
CA ASN A 123 4.54 7.06 31.04
C ASN A 123 4.52 6.15 29.80
N PRO A 124 3.34 5.80 29.24
CA PRO A 124 3.28 4.90 28.11
C PRO A 124 4.00 5.54 26.93
N VAL A 125 5.17 5.01 26.59
CA VAL A 125 5.94 5.46 25.44
C VAL A 125 5.25 4.93 24.19
N CYS A 126 4.81 5.85 23.31
CA CYS A 126 4.24 5.47 22.03
C CYS A 126 5.28 4.67 21.24
N PRO A 127 4.97 3.43 20.80
CA PRO A 127 5.92 2.64 20.05
C PRO A 127 6.43 3.38 18.80
N ASP A 128 7.72 3.25 18.54
CA ASP A 128 8.43 4.00 17.50
C ASP A 128 7.82 3.87 16.10
N TYR A 129 7.19 2.74 15.79
CA TYR A 129 6.54 2.50 14.50
C TYR A 129 5.27 3.34 14.29
N PHE A 130 4.69 3.91 15.36
CA PHE A 130 3.56 4.84 15.27
C PHE A 130 3.96 6.31 15.17
N ARG A 131 5.27 6.64 15.21
CA ARG A 131 5.76 8.03 15.23
C ARG A 131 5.23 8.90 14.08
N PHE A 132 4.96 8.29 12.92
CA PHE A 132 4.57 8.98 11.70
C PHE A 132 3.11 9.38 11.67
N ILE A 133 2.24 8.82 12.54
CA ILE A 133 0.82 9.17 12.59
C ILE A 133 0.61 10.68 12.75
N HIS A 134 1.43 11.34 13.58
CA HIS A 134 1.34 12.78 13.78
C HIS A 134 1.73 13.60 12.55
N GLN A 135 2.63 13.07 11.71
CA GLN A 135 3.04 13.71 10.46
C GLN A 135 1.99 13.48 9.36
N ASP A 136 1.47 12.28 9.26
CA ASP A 136 0.44 11.92 8.28
C ASP A 136 -0.84 12.70 8.51
N LEU A 137 -1.25 12.90 9.78
CA LEU A 137 -2.45 13.65 10.14
C LEU A 137 -2.22 15.16 10.27
N MET A 138 -0.98 15.62 10.15
CA MET A 138 -0.62 17.04 10.28
C MET A 138 -1.42 17.99 9.36
N PRO A 139 -1.76 17.63 8.10
CA PRO A 139 -2.50 18.52 7.20
C PRO A 139 -3.83 19.03 7.75
N TRP A 140 -4.44 18.27 8.66
CA TRP A 140 -5.76 18.56 9.21
C TRP A 140 -5.74 19.06 10.66
N LYS A 141 -4.55 19.17 11.27
CA LYS A 141 -4.42 19.49 12.70
C LYS A 141 -5.14 20.79 13.10
N ALA A 142 -5.07 21.82 12.26
CA ALA A 142 -5.64 23.14 12.55
C ALA A 142 -7.08 23.30 12.03
N THR A 143 -7.41 22.67 10.90
CA THR A 143 -8.68 22.88 10.20
C THR A 143 -9.72 21.79 10.50
N GLY A 144 -9.29 20.65 11.03
CA GLY A 144 -10.09 19.44 11.05
C GLY A 144 -10.31 18.85 9.66
N ILE A 145 -11.15 17.82 9.62
CA ILE A 145 -11.58 17.13 8.41
C ILE A 145 -13.07 17.42 8.22
N THR A 146 -13.43 18.05 7.10
CA THR A 146 -14.83 18.34 6.77
C THR A 146 -15.47 17.23 5.95
N ARG A 147 -16.80 17.19 5.91
CA ARG A 147 -17.56 16.22 5.11
C ARG A 147 -17.15 16.27 3.63
N ASP A 148 -17.00 17.47 3.09
CA ASP A 148 -16.64 17.68 1.68
C ASP A 148 -15.23 17.16 1.37
N MET A 149 -14.30 17.21 2.32
CA MET A 149 -12.95 16.65 2.15
C MET A 149 -12.99 15.13 2.02
N VAL A 150 -13.79 14.48 2.87
CA VAL A 150 -13.96 13.02 2.83
C VAL A 150 -14.62 12.60 1.51
N GLU A 151 -15.66 13.31 1.07
CA GLU A 151 -16.33 13.02 -0.21
C GLU A 151 -15.40 13.19 -1.41
N ARG A 152 -14.46 14.14 -1.40
CA ARG A 152 -13.47 14.28 -2.49
C ARG A 152 -12.54 13.06 -2.59
N ALA A 153 -12.23 12.38 -1.49
CA ALA A 153 -11.40 11.17 -1.52
C ALA A 153 -12.07 10.00 -2.28
N LYS A 154 -13.41 10.04 -2.47
CA LYS A 154 -14.16 9.05 -3.24
C LYS A 154 -13.69 8.91 -4.69
N GLU A 155 -13.12 9.97 -5.27
CA GLU A 155 -12.64 9.96 -6.66
C GLU A 155 -11.62 8.84 -6.89
N THR A 156 -10.73 8.59 -5.93
CA THR A 156 -9.70 7.56 -6.01
C THR A 156 -10.03 6.32 -5.19
N ALA A 157 -10.75 6.48 -4.07
CA ALA A 157 -11.05 5.39 -3.14
C ALA A 157 -11.69 4.15 -3.78
N HIS A 158 -11.28 3.00 -3.27
CA HIS A 158 -11.82 1.69 -3.59
C HIS A 158 -13.04 1.36 -2.73
N PHE A 159 -13.00 1.71 -1.45
CA PHE A 159 -14.13 1.56 -0.54
C PHE A 159 -14.14 2.63 0.55
N ARG A 160 -15.33 2.87 1.08
CA ARG A 160 -15.60 3.67 2.26
C ARG A 160 -15.93 2.75 3.42
N LEU A 161 -15.35 3.02 4.57
CA LEU A 161 -15.64 2.32 5.82
C LEU A 161 -16.14 3.32 6.86
N VAL A 162 -17.28 3.03 7.46
CA VAL A 162 -17.92 3.85 8.48
C VAL A 162 -18.09 3.00 9.72
N ILE A 163 -17.62 3.50 10.87
CA ILE A 163 -17.87 2.88 12.17
C ILE A 163 -18.86 3.76 12.91
N VAL A 164 -20.00 3.19 13.30
CA VAL A 164 -21.00 3.85 14.14
C VAL A 164 -21.44 2.88 15.22
N ASN A 165 -21.37 3.29 16.48
CA ASN A 165 -21.73 2.49 17.65
C ASN A 165 -21.08 1.10 17.65
N GLY A 166 -19.78 1.04 17.33
CA GLY A 166 -18.99 -0.19 17.28
C GLY A 166 -19.33 -1.14 16.12
N LYS A 167 -20.14 -0.71 15.15
CA LYS A 167 -20.48 -1.48 13.94
C LYS A 167 -19.82 -0.86 12.72
N ALA A 168 -19.14 -1.68 11.93
CA ALA A 168 -18.55 -1.27 10.67
C ALA A 168 -19.55 -1.46 9.51
N TYR A 169 -19.67 -0.44 8.67
CA TYR A 169 -20.43 -0.40 7.43
C TYR A 169 -19.45 -0.13 6.29
N VAL A 170 -19.60 -0.85 5.17
CA VAL A 170 -18.70 -0.71 4.03
C VAL A 170 -19.50 -0.44 2.77
N GLU A 171 -19.12 0.60 2.04
CA GLU A 171 -19.60 0.90 0.71
C GLU A 171 -18.44 0.72 -0.27
N LYS A 172 -18.59 -0.15 -1.28
CA LYS A 172 -17.55 -0.38 -2.30
C LYS A 172 -17.79 0.54 -3.50
N TYR A 173 -16.74 1.23 -3.94
CA TYR A 173 -16.77 2.11 -5.10
C TYR A 173 -16.14 1.47 -6.33
N LYS A 174 -14.99 0.81 -6.14
CA LYS A 174 -14.23 0.18 -7.21
C LYS A 174 -13.72 -1.19 -6.78
N LYS A 175 -13.38 -2.01 -7.75
CA LYS A 175 -12.79 -3.33 -7.50
C LYS A 175 -11.35 -3.15 -7.03
N SER A 176 -11.04 -3.69 -5.85
CA SER A 176 -9.67 -3.75 -5.34
C SER A 176 -8.84 -4.79 -6.09
N ILE A 177 -7.52 -4.57 -6.14
CA ILE A 177 -6.57 -5.60 -6.57
C ILE A 177 -6.69 -6.77 -5.59
N GLN A 178 -6.88 -7.98 -6.13
CA GLN A 178 -6.93 -9.22 -5.35
C GLN A 178 -7.94 -9.15 -4.18
N THR A 179 -7.48 -9.43 -2.97
CA THR A 179 -8.22 -9.56 -1.70
C THR A 179 -7.86 -8.45 -0.72
N ARG A 180 -7.18 -7.38 -1.19
CA ARG A 180 -6.61 -6.34 -0.33
C ARG A 180 -7.67 -5.62 0.49
N ASP A 181 -8.79 -5.25 -0.13
CA ASP A 181 -9.94 -4.66 0.57
C ASP A 181 -10.49 -5.60 1.64
N VAL A 182 -10.65 -6.89 1.32
CA VAL A 182 -11.17 -7.91 2.24
C VAL A 182 -10.30 -8.02 3.49
N PHE A 183 -8.98 -8.13 3.35
CA PHE A 183 -8.07 -8.29 4.48
C PHE A 183 -7.95 -7.01 5.33
N THR A 184 -7.97 -5.83 4.71
CA THR A 184 -8.02 -4.56 5.44
C THR A 184 -9.30 -4.43 6.25
N ILE A 185 -10.45 -4.76 5.65
CA ILE A 185 -11.74 -4.79 6.37
C ILE A 185 -11.69 -5.81 7.51
N TRP A 186 -11.14 -7.01 7.26
CA TRP A 186 -11.02 -8.04 8.29
C TRP A 186 -10.13 -7.60 9.45
N GLY A 187 -9.03 -6.90 9.17
CA GLY A 187 -8.16 -6.33 10.20
C GLY A 187 -8.86 -5.31 11.08
N ILE A 188 -9.67 -4.42 10.49
CA ILE A 188 -10.48 -3.46 11.24
C ILE A 188 -11.54 -4.19 12.10
N LEU A 189 -12.14 -5.27 11.59
CA LEU A 189 -13.06 -6.09 12.39
C LEU A 189 -12.35 -6.76 13.57
N GLN A 190 -11.09 -7.17 13.43
CA GLN A 190 -10.29 -7.67 14.56
C GLN A 190 -10.03 -6.58 15.59
N LEU A 191 -9.74 -5.35 15.17
CA LEU A 191 -9.57 -4.20 16.08
C LEU A 191 -10.84 -3.91 16.87
N LEU A 192 -12.00 -3.91 16.20
CA LEU A 192 -13.30 -3.72 16.87
C LEU A 192 -13.60 -4.81 17.90
N ARG A 193 -13.21 -6.06 17.63
CA ARG A 193 -13.34 -7.16 18.60
C ARG A 193 -12.36 -7.03 19.75
N ARG A 194 -11.12 -6.62 19.48
CA ARG A 194 -10.06 -6.49 20.48
C ARG A 194 -10.32 -5.33 21.46
N TYR A 195 -10.93 -4.25 20.97
CA TYR A 195 -11.15 -3.01 21.71
C TYR A 195 -12.62 -2.53 21.64
N PRO A 196 -13.59 -3.35 22.12
CA PRO A 196 -15.01 -3.04 22.01
C PRO A 196 -15.36 -1.74 22.75
N GLY A 197 -16.02 -0.81 22.06
CA GLY A 197 -16.43 0.49 22.61
C GLY A 197 -15.31 1.52 22.77
N ARG A 198 -14.05 1.21 22.40
CA ARG A 198 -12.95 2.20 22.41
C ARG A 198 -12.77 2.94 21.09
N LEU A 199 -13.15 2.32 19.96
CA LEU A 199 -13.09 2.99 18.67
C LEU A 199 -14.23 3.99 18.56
N PRO A 200 -13.96 5.27 18.27
CA PRO A 200 -15.00 6.27 18.12
C PRO A 200 -15.77 6.05 16.81
N ASP A 201 -16.90 6.73 16.70
CA ASP A 201 -17.59 6.87 15.43
C ASP A 201 -16.68 7.62 14.46
N LEU A 202 -16.39 6.99 13.31
CA LEU A 202 -15.43 7.52 12.34
C LEU A 202 -15.75 7.04 10.92
N GLU A 203 -15.19 7.73 9.95
CA GLU A 203 -15.34 7.44 8.53
C GLU A 203 -13.98 7.50 7.84
N LEU A 204 -13.68 6.47 7.05
CA LEU A 204 -12.41 6.27 6.36
C LEU A 204 -12.65 6.01 4.87
N MET A 205 -11.84 6.63 4.03
CA MET A 205 -11.77 6.38 2.60
C MET A 205 -10.48 5.62 2.31
N PHE A 206 -10.57 4.44 1.70
CA PHE A 206 -9.42 3.58 1.43
C PHE A 206 -9.16 3.45 -0.05
N ASP A 207 -7.90 3.60 -0.45
CA ASP A 207 -7.42 3.24 -1.77
C ASP A 207 -6.40 2.09 -1.67
N CYS A 208 -6.72 0.99 -2.36
CA CYS A 208 -6.01 -0.27 -2.22
C CYS A 208 -4.82 -0.46 -3.17
N ASP A 209 -4.50 0.51 -4.03
CA ASP A 209 -3.36 0.38 -4.95
C ASP A 209 -2.01 0.73 -4.27
N ASP A 210 -0.90 0.36 -4.92
CA ASP A 210 0.44 0.47 -4.34
C ASP A 210 1.00 1.90 -4.30
N LYS A 211 0.58 2.78 -5.22
CA LYS A 211 1.17 4.11 -5.39
C LYS A 211 0.33 5.18 -4.71
N PRO A 212 0.92 6.08 -3.91
CA PRO A 212 0.20 7.20 -3.33
C PRO A 212 -0.25 8.20 -4.41
N VAL A 213 -1.36 8.89 -4.17
CA VAL A 213 -2.04 9.71 -5.21
C VAL A 213 -2.31 11.14 -4.79
N ILE A 214 -2.28 11.45 -3.49
CA ILE A 214 -2.57 12.80 -3.00
C ILE A 214 -1.28 13.62 -3.02
N GLN A 215 -0.96 14.22 -4.17
CA GLN A 215 0.27 14.99 -4.36
C GLN A 215 0.27 16.28 -3.54
N SER A 216 1.32 16.51 -2.76
CA SER A 216 1.47 17.70 -1.92
C SER A 216 1.51 18.99 -2.72
N SER A 217 1.90 18.96 -4.00
CA SER A 217 1.94 20.13 -4.88
C SER A 217 0.56 20.74 -5.11
N ASP A 218 -0.47 19.89 -5.16
CA ASP A 218 -1.81 20.25 -5.61
C ASP A 218 -2.57 21.03 -4.53
N TYR A 219 -2.09 20.93 -3.29
CA TYR A 219 -2.67 21.52 -2.10
C TYR A 219 -1.83 22.66 -1.52
N ARG A 220 -1.00 23.30 -2.36
CA ARG A 220 -0.20 24.48 -1.99
C ARG A 220 -0.84 25.77 -2.49
N GLY A 221 -0.90 26.77 -1.62
CA GLY A 221 -1.28 28.15 -1.98
C GLY A 221 -2.66 28.58 -1.51
N LEU A 222 -2.93 29.88 -1.64
CA LEU A 222 -4.11 30.57 -1.10
C LEU A 222 -5.45 30.08 -1.68
N ASN A 223 -5.44 29.54 -2.91
CA ASN A 223 -6.63 29.03 -3.59
C ASN A 223 -6.66 27.50 -3.69
N SER A 224 -5.79 26.81 -2.95
CA SER A 224 -5.77 25.35 -2.97
C SER A 224 -6.99 24.77 -2.26
N THR A 225 -7.50 23.66 -2.81
CA THR A 225 -8.53 22.88 -2.11
C THR A 225 -7.91 22.26 -0.85
N GLN A 226 -8.75 21.88 0.12
CA GLN A 226 -8.24 21.19 1.32
C GLN A 226 -7.88 19.75 0.98
N VAL A 227 -6.80 19.24 1.57
CA VAL A 227 -6.28 17.88 1.34
C VAL A 227 -7.35 16.83 1.69
N PRO A 228 -7.75 15.94 0.76
CA PRO A 228 -8.69 14.87 1.08
C PRO A 228 -8.00 13.80 1.94
N PRO A 229 -8.60 13.34 3.06
CA PRO A 229 -8.05 12.26 3.86
C PRO A 229 -8.29 10.92 3.15
N LEU A 230 -7.21 10.33 2.63
CA LEU A 230 -7.25 9.04 1.94
C LEU A 230 -6.25 8.08 2.60
N PHE A 231 -6.72 6.90 2.99
CA PHE A 231 -5.90 5.86 3.59
C PHE A 231 -5.33 4.92 2.54
N ARG A 232 -4.04 4.61 2.68
CA ARG A 232 -3.28 3.74 1.77
C ARG A 232 -2.23 2.95 2.52
N TYR A 233 -1.62 1.98 1.84
CA TYR A 233 -0.59 1.13 2.42
C TYR A 233 0.83 1.69 2.25
N CYS A 234 1.02 2.59 1.29
CA CYS A 234 2.28 3.25 0.98
C CYS A 234 2.11 4.77 1.00
N GLY A 235 3.16 5.47 1.40
CA GLY A 235 3.27 6.93 1.35
C GLY A 235 4.70 7.35 1.08
N ASP A 236 4.88 8.58 0.61
CA ASP A 236 6.20 9.18 0.43
C ASP A 236 6.19 10.66 0.83
N ARG A 237 7.38 11.28 0.87
CA ARG A 237 7.53 12.68 1.34
C ARG A 237 6.83 13.72 0.46
N TRP A 238 6.41 13.35 -0.74
CA TRP A 238 5.74 14.22 -1.70
C TRP A 238 4.24 14.05 -1.69
N THR A 239 3.71 13.03 -1.01
CA THR A 239 2.27 12.77 -0.94
C THR A 239 1.71 13.01 0.46
N ARG A 240 0.38 13.04 0.56
CA ARG A 240 -0.38 13.30 1.80
C ARG A 240 -1.39 12.20 2.11
N ASP A 241 -1.25 11.05 1.47
CA ASP A 241 -1.98 9.85 1.81
C ASP A 241 -1.65 9.42 3.24
N VAL A 242 -2.65 8.98 4.00
CA VAL A 242 -2.49 8.51 5.38
C VAL A 242 -2.09 7.05 5.34
N VAL A 243 -0.94 6.70 5.90
CA VAL A 243 -0.48 5.32 5.88
C VAL A 243 -1.27 4.49 6.87
N PHE A 244 -1.76 3.35 6.40
CA PHE A 244 -2.44 2.32 7.17
C PHE A 244 -1.65 1.02 7.05
N PRO A 245 -1.62 0.16 8.10
CA PRO A 245 -0.97 -1.14 8.01
C PRO A 245 -1.47 -1.94 6.80
N ASP A 246 -0.52 -2.53 6.08
CA ASP A 246 -0.78 -3.25 4.83
C ASP A 246 -1.75 -4.44 5.02
N TRP A 247 -2.54 -4.74 4.00
CA TRP A 247 -3.46 -5.88 4.01
C TRP A 247 -2.74 -7.21 4.29
N SER A 248 -1.46 -7.32 3.90
CA SER A 248 -0.63 -8.51 4.09
C SER A 248 -0.34 -8.86 5.56
N PHE A 249 -0.54 -7.93 6.50
CA PHE A 249 -0.49 -8.26 7.93
C PHE A 249 -1.58 -9.27 8.33
N TRP A 250 -2.65 -9.36 7.55
CA TRP A 250 -3.81 -10.20 7.85
C TRP A 250 -3.96 -11.39 6.89
N GLY A 251 -3.40 -11.33 5.68
CA GLY A 251 -3.38 -12.46 4.76
C GLY A 251 -3.13 -12.06 3.30
N TRP A 252 -3.21 -13.07 2.41
CA TRP A 252 -3.09 -12.96 0.96
C TRP A 252 -4.27 -13.61 0.24
#